data_AF-A0A6U2YZM3-F1
#
_entry.id   AF-A0A6U2YZM3-F1
#
_cell.length_a   1.000
_cell.length_b   1.000
_cell.length_c   1.000
_cell.angle_alpha   90.00
_cell.angle_beta   90.00
_cell.angle_gamma   90.00
#
_symmetry.space_group_name_H-M   'P 1'
#
loop_
_entity.id
_entity.type
_entity.pdbx_description
1 polymer ?
#
loop_
_entity_poly.entity_id
_entity_poly.type
_entity_poly.pdbx_seq_one_letter_code
_entity_poly.pdbx_strand_id
1 'polypeptide(L)'
;MLAHIRYATAGAVDLANVHPFSREMWGIQWCFCHNGQVPLFEDHPDYCLNGSGGYEERGVCGLERTYNPIGTTDSEAAFCAILNALRAKFTDNMPSLPILYEELKLLCKEIVDYNPKLTILNFLLTCGPHLLWVYSWPGARPGSKVWNGLHYTIRNNDTQLSSNSDDPNYQVAINKLGQRPQSPSEGWNDDHQVCVIATKPLTSDEEWIELNRGELLVMDAGLPRVSIGDLFRAELAGKGLSGSALQPPRLEEDMRRYQFEPTFFAGGGI
;
A
#
# COMPACT_ATOMS: atom_id res chain seq x y z
N MET A 1 2.00 11.44 3.92
CA MET A 1 3.16 11.23 4.82
C MET A 1 3.14 9.77 5.25
N LEU A 2 4.25 9.05 5.06
CA LEU A 2 4.44 7.69 5.59
C LEU A 2 5.46 7.78 6.72
N ALA A 3 5.09 7.27 7.88
CA ALA A 3 5.97 7.18 9.04
C ALA A 3 5.85 5.78 9.64
N HIS A 4 6.95 5.25 10.15
CA HIS A 4 6.97 3.98 10.84
C HIS A 4 7.80 4.11 12.11
N ILE A 5 7.18 3.80 13.25
CA ILE A 5 7.87 3.76 14.54
C ILE A 5 8.30 2.31 14.75
N ARG A 6 9.59 2.05 14.59
CA ARG A 6 10.15 0.69 14.65
C ARG A 6 10.40 0.28 16.10
N TYR A 7 9.81 -0.85 16.50
CA TYR A 7 10.34 -1.69 17.58
C TYR A 7 11.15 -2.82 16.94
N ALA A 8 12.46 -2.87 17.17
CA ALA A 8 13.35 -3.78 16.44
C ALA A 8 13.11 -5.25 16.82
N THR A 9 12.43 -6.01 15.95
CA THR A 9 12.19 -7.45 16.16
C THR A 9 12.97 -8.37 15.24
N ALA A 10 13.50 -7.84 14.12
CA ALA A 10 14.38 -8.53 13.18
C ALA A 10 15.43 -7.55 12.64
N GLY A 11 16.64 -8.04 12.37
CA GLY A 11 17.81 -7.24 11.97
C GLY A 11 18.44 -6.42 13.10
N ALA A 12 19.72 -6.05 12.95
CA ALA A 12 20.41 -5.19 13.90
C ALA A 12 19.76 -3.79 13.98
N VAL A 13 20.02 -3.06 15.08
CA VAL A 13 19.70 -1.63 15.17
C VAL A 13 20.67 -0.87 14.28
N ASP A 14 20.29 -0.71 13.03
CA ASP A 14 21.06 -0.06 11.97
C ASP A 14 20.11 0.74 11.09
N LEU A 15 20.59 1.85 10.53
CA LEU A 15 19.84 2.73 9.62
C LEU A 15 19.33 1.96 8.41
N ALA A 16 20.13 1.02 7.90
CA ALA A 16 19.74 0.15 6.78
C ALA A 16 18.49 -0.71 7.07
N ASN A 17 18.11 -0.89 8.34
CA ASN A 17 16.98 -1.71 8.75
C ASN A 17 15.76 -0.86 9.18
N VAL A 18 15.76 0.45 8.94
CA VAL A 18 14.69 1.38 9.37
C VAL A 18 13.78 1.73 8.19
N HIS A 19 12.48 1.49 8.35
CA HIS A 19 11.45 1.94 7.41
C HIS A 19 11.22 3.47 7.48
N PRO A 20 10.66 4.09 6.42
CA PRO A 20 10.28 3.50 5.13
C PRO A 20 11.50 3.09 4.29
N PHE A 21 11.38 1.97 3.57
CA PHE A 21 12.30 1.67 2.49
C PHE A 21 11.87 2.42 1.24
N SER A 22 12.82 2.93 0.46
CA SER A 22 12.54 3.58 -0.82
C SER A 22 13.43 3.02 -1.94
N ARG A 23 12.85 2.89 -3.14
CA ARG A 23 13.56 2.53 -4.37
C ARG A 23 12.95 3.29 -5.54
N GLU A 24 13.79 3.65 -6.50
CA GLU A 24 13.33 4.13 -7.79
C GLU A 24 13.03 2.92 -8.68
N MET A 25 11.84 2.89 -9.28
CA MET A 25 11.45 1.95 -10.33
C MET A 25 10.60 2.67 -11.37
N TRP A 26 10.99 2.53 -12.64
CA TRP A 26 10.31 3.07 -13.83
C TRP A 26 10.20 4.62 -13.89
N GLY A 27 11.14 5.32 -13.27
CA GLY A 27 11.10 6.77 -13.07
C GLY A 27 10.19 7.21 -11.93
N ILE A 28 9.73 6.27 -11.08
CA ILE A 28 8.81 6.52 -9.97
C ILE A 28 9.51 6.16 -8.67
N GLN A 29 9.34 7.00 -7.65
CA GLN A 29 9.76 6.64 -6.29
C GLN A 29 8.70 5.74 -5.65
N TRP A 30 9.13 4.54 -5.26
CA TRP A 30 8.34 3.58 -4.49
C TRP A 30 8.79 3.63 -3.04
N CYS A 31 7.86 3.77 -2.10
CA CYS A 31 8.14 3.75 -0.67
C CYS A 31 7.27 2.71 0.04
N PHE A 32 7.88 1.93 0.94
CA PHE A 32 7.27 0.78 1.60
C PHE A 32 7.52 0.80 3.11
N CYS A 33 6.44 0.66 3.89
CA CYS A 33 6.47 0.41 5.33
C CYS A 33 5.76 -0.90 5.64
N HIS A 34 6.32 -1.72 6.52
CA HIS A 34 5.75 -3.01 6.88
C HIS A 34 5.77 -3.21 8.39
N ASN A 35 4.66 -3.68 8.94
CA ASN A 35 4.55 -4.17 10.31
C ASN A 35 4.14 -5.64 10.32
N GLY A 36 5.05 -6.50 10.75
CA GLY A 36 4.80 -7.92 10.83
C GLY A 36 6.07 -8.74 10.80
N GLN A 37 5.96 -9.92 10.22
CA GLN A 37 7.04 -10.89 10.04
C GLN A 37 6.72 -11.74 8.81
N VAL A 38 7.73 -11.94 7.95
CA VAL A 38 7.59 -12.65 6.68
C VAL A 38 8.57 -13.82 6.65
N PRO A 39 8.21 -15.00 7.20
CA PRO A 39 9.10 -16.16 7.31
C PRO A 39 9.74 -16.57 5.98
N LEU A 40 9.04 -16.37 4.85
CA LEU A 40 9.59 -16.65 3.51
C LEU A 40 10.94 -15.96 3.29
N PHE A 41 11.06 -14.69 3.68
CA PHE A 41 12.28 -13.91 3.47
C PHE A 41 13.24 -13.95 4.66
N GLU A 42 12.81 -14.49 5.81
CA GLU A 42 13.73 -14.90 6.89
C GLU A 42 14.49 -16.17 6.49
N ASP A 43 13.77 -17.17 5.94
CA ASP A 43 14.33 -18.46 5.54
C ASP A 43 15.03 -18.39 4.17
N HIS A 44 14.51 -17.56 3.26
CA HIS A 44 14.96 -17.42 1.88
C HIS A 44 15.03 -15.94 1.45
N PRO A 45 16.03 -15.16 1.92
CA PRO A 45 16.14 -13.72 1.64
C PRO A 45 16.30 -13.36 0.15
N ASP A 46 16.72 -14.33 -0.66
CA ASP A 46 16.91 -14.20 -2.11
C ASP A 46 15.78 -14.84 -2.93
N TYR A 47 14.66 -15.20 -2.30
CA TYR A 47 13.51 -15.77 -2.99
C TYR A 47 12.96 -14.79 -4.04
N CYS A 48 12.71 -15.29 -5.26
CA CYS A 48 12.12 -14.52 -6.34
C CYS A 48 10.63 -14.82 -6.46
N LEU A 49 9.81 -13.81 -6.22
CA LEU A 49 8.38 -13.86 -6.51
C LEU A 49 8.15 -13.83 -8.03
N ASN A 50 7.07 -14.46 -8.47
CA ASN A 50 6.72 -14.54 -9.89
C ASN A 50 5.22 -14.33 -10.16
N GLY A 51 4.38 -14.37 -9.13
CA GLY A 51 2.95 -14.07 -9.24
C GLY A 51 2.12 -15.18 -9.91
N SER A 52 2.62 -16.41 -10.02
CA SER A 52 1.92 -17.50 -10.75
C SER A 52 0.75 -18.14 -9.99
N GLY A 53 0.56 -17.84 -8.70
CA GLY A 53 -0.63 -18.29 -7.96
C GLY A 53 -0.36 -19.14 -6.72
N GLY A 54 0.90 -19.31 -6.30
CA GLY A 54 1.25 -19.88 -4.99
C GLY A 54 2.73 -20.25 -4.85
N TYR A 55 3.23 -20.40 -3.62
CA TYR A 55 4.63 -20.76 -3.33
C TYR A 55 5.06 -22.11 -3.94
N GLU A 56 4.12 -23.04 -4.14
CA GLU A 56 4.39 -24.39 -4.67
C GLU A 56 4.82 -24.37 -6.15
N GLU A 57 4.42 -23.34 -6.89
CA GLU A 57 4.84 -23.10 -8.27
C GLU A 57 6.07 -22.18 -8.28
N ARG A 58 7.19 -22.64 -7.71
CA ARG A 58 8.44 -21.86 -7.67
C ARG A 58 8.84 -21.39 -9.06
N GLY A 59 8.59 -20.12 -9.35
CA GLY A 59 9.10 -19.46 -10.53
C GLY A 59 10.61 -19.39 -10.47
N VAL A 60 11.26 -19.75 -11.57
CA VAL A 60 12.66 -19.43 -11.77
C VAL A 60 12.71 -17.93 -12.06
N CYS A 61 13.51 -17.18 -11.30
CA CYS A 61 13.87 -15.81 -11.65
C CYS A 61 14.64 -15.88 -12.98
N GLY A 62 13.94 -15.81 -14.11
CA GLY A 62 14.53 -15.87 -15.45
C GLY A 62 15.29 -14.59 -15.82
N LEU A 63 15.30 -13.59 -14.93
CA LEU A 63 15.95 -12.30 -15.09
C LEU A 63 16.86 -12.02 -13.89
N GLU A 64 17.93 -11.26 -14.15
CA GLU A 64 18.88 -10.81 -13.14
C GLU A 64 18.18 -9.89 -12.12
N ARG A 65 18.40 -10.16 -10.82
CA ARG A 65 17.79 -9.40 -9.72
C ARG A 65 18.30 -7.96 -9.74
N THR A 66 17.42 -7.00 -9.97
CA THR A 66 17.78 -5.57 -10.03
C THR A 66 17.82 -4.95 -8.64
N TYR A 67 16.83 -5.25 -7.79
CA TYR A 67 16.74 -4.68 -6.44
C TYR A 67 17.20 -5.68 -5.39
N ASN A 68 18.15 -5.25 -4.57
CA ASN A 68 18.68 -6.02 -3.45
C ASN A 68 18.46 -5.26 -2.13
N PRO A 69 18.20 -5.97 -1.01
CA PRO A 69 18.19 -5.37 0.31
C PRO A 69 19.55 -4.75 0.64
N ILE A 70 19.53 -3.61 1.31
CA ILE A 70 20.75 -3.01 1.88
C ILE A 70 20.97 -3.56 3.30
N GLY A 71 19.88 -3.66 4.06
CA GLY A 71 19.84 -4.23 5.38
C GLY A 71 19.60 -5.74 5.37
N THR A 72 19.15 -6.23 6.52
CA THR A 72 18.98 -7.66 6.84
C THR A 72 17.56 -8.00 7.26
N THR A 73 16.62 -7.07 7.07
CA THR A 73 15.22 -7.30 7.43
C THR A 73 14.49 -8.09 6.36
N ASP A 74 13.64 -9.02 6.79
CA ASP A 74 12.63 -9.70 5.97
C ASP A 74 11.75 -8.71 5.18
N SER A 75 11.50 -7.55 5.77
CA SER A 75 10.68 -6.48 5.22
C SER A 75 11.29 -5.84 3.97
N GLU A 76 12.60 -5.56 3.98
CA GLU A 76 13.30 -5.02 2.81
C GLU A 76 13.47 -6.08 1.72
N ALA A 77 13.72 -7.33 2.12
CA ALA A 77 13.75 -8.48 1.22
C ALA A 77 12.41 -8.67 0.50
N ALA A 78 11.29 -8.61 1.23
CA ALA A 78 9.95 -8.65 0.65
C ALA A 78 9.70 -7.50 -0.32
N PHE A 79 10.08 -6.27 0.05
CA PHE A 79 9.93 -5.11 -0.82
C PHE A 79 10.73 -5.26 -2.12
N CYS A 80 12.00 -5.67 -2.03
CA CYS A 80 12.84 -5.91 -3.19
C CYS A 80 12.29 -7.04 -4.07
N ALA A 81 11.76 -8.12 -3.48
CA ALA A 81 11.17 -9.22 -4.23
C ALA A 81 9.92 -8.77 -5.01
N ILE A 82 9.03 -7.98 -4.37
CA ILE A 82 7.85 -7.40 -5.04
C ILE A 82 8.28 -6.53 -6.23
N LEU A 83 9.24 -5.63 -6.04
CA LEU A 83 9.71 -4.76 -7.13
C LEU A 83 10.35 -5.54 -8.28
N ASN A 84 11.15 -6.57 -7.98
CA ASN A 84 11.75 -7.41 -9.02
C ASN A 84 10.69 -8.18 -9.81
N ALA A 85 9.65 -8.71 -9.15
CA ALA A 85 8.56 -9.40 -9.82
C ALA A 85 7.76 -8.46 -10.74
N LEU A 86 7.40 -7.27 -10.24
CA LEU A 86 6.74 -6.25 -11.06
C LEU A 86 7.60 -5.85 -12.27
N ARG A 87 8.90 -5.61 -12.07
CA ARG A 87 9.84 -5.26 -13.15
C ARG A 87 10.00 -6.37 -14.18
N ALA A 88 10.02 -7.62 -13.73
CA ALA A 88 10.11 -8.78 -14.61
C ALA A 88 8.84 -8.95 -15.46
N LYS A 89 7.67 -8.65 -14.90
CA LYS A 89 6.38 -8.79 -15.58
C LYS A 89 6.06 -7.65 -16.53
N PHE A 90 6.36 -6.41 -16.16
CA PHE A 90 6.01 -5.23 -16.93
C PHE A 90 7.27 -4.59 -17.52
N THR A 91 7.54 -4.90 -18.80
CA THR A 91 8.77 -4.50 -19.49
C THR A 91 8.60 -3.35 -20.48
N ASP A 92 7.43 -3.24 -21.13
CA ASP A 92 7.20 -2.27 -22.22
C ASP A 92 6.24 -1.15 -21.80
N ASN A 93 5.16 -1.53 -21.11
CA ASN A 93 4.08 -0.65 -20.69
C ASN A 93 3.94 -0.71 -19.16
N MET A 94 3.66 0.44 -18.55
CA MET A 94 3.18 0.49 -17.17
C MET A 94 1.88 -0.31 -17.02
N PRO A 95 1.67 -1.02 -15.90
CA PRO A 95 0.35 -1.56 -15.58
C PRO A 95 -0.62 -0.42 -15.27
N SER A 96 -1.87 -0.55 -15.70
CA SER A 96 -2.96 0.27 -15.14
C SER A 96 -3.21 -0.11 -13.69
N LEU A 97 -3.84 0.79 -12.91
CA LEU A 97 -4.14 0.56 -11.49
C LEU A 97 -4.85 -0.78 -11.22
N PRO A 98 -5.87 -1.20 -11.99
CA PRO A 98 -6.50 -2.52 -11.78
C PRO A 98 -5.56 -3.70 -12.01
N ILE A 99 -4.69 -3.61 -13.02
CA ILE A 99 -3.72 -4.66 -13.33
C ILE A 99 -2.66 -4.75 -12.23
N LEU A 100 -2.16 -3.61 -11.76
CA LEU A 100 -1.23 -3.55 -10.63
C LEU A 100 -1.88 -4.08 -9.34
N TYR A 101 -3.16 -3.78 -9.12
CA TYR A 101 -3.91 -4.25 -7.96
C TYR A 101 -4.00 -5.76 -7.91
N GLU A 102 -4.39 -6.41 -9.01
CA GLU A 102 -4.44 -7.86 -9.09
C GLU A 102 -3.04 -8.48 -8.94
N GLU A 103 -2.02 -7.86 -9.56
CA GLU A 103 -0.66 -8.37 -9.45
C GLU A 103 -0.12 -8.33 -8.02
N LEU A 104 -0.30 -7.20 -7.32
CA LEU A 104 0.09 -7.09 -5.92
C LEU A 104 -0.63 -8.12 -5.05
N LYS A 105 -1.91 -8.41 -5.32
CA LYS A 105 -2.65 -9.47 -4.60
C LYS A 105 -2.04 -10.86 -4.84
N LEU A 106 -1.66 -11.18 -6.07
CA LEU A 106 -1.02 -12.46 -6.41
C LEU A 106 0.34 -12.59 -5.70
N LEU A 107 1.16 -11.54 -5.71
CA LEU A 107 2.45 -11.52 -5.02
C LEU A 107 2.29 -11.65 -3.50
N CYS A 108 1.33 -10.94 -2.90
CA CYS A 108 1.03 -11.05 -1.48
C CYS A 108 0.55 -12.46 -1.11
N LYS A 109 -0.29 -13.07 -1.96
CA LYS A 109 -0.73 -14.44 -1.79
C LYS A 109 0.44 -15.42 -1.82
N GLU A 110 1.35 -15.28 -2.79
CA GLU A 110 2.56 -16.12 -2.88
C GLU A 110 3.41 -16.06 -1.60
N ILE A 111 3.61 -14.85 -1.05
CA ILE A 111 4.31 -14.64 0.22
C ILE A 111 3.60 -15.35 1.38
N VAL A 112 2.29 -15.17 1.48
CA VAL A 112 1.48 -15.71 2.56
C VAL A 112 1.43 -17.24 2.52
N ASP A 113 1.29 -17.83 1.33
CA ASP A 113 1.14 -19.27 1.14
C ASP A 113 2.33 -20.08 1.65
N TYR A 114 3.52 -19.49 1.74
CA TYR A 114 4.70 -20.13 2.34
C TYR A 114 4.44 -20.56 3.79
N ASN A 115 3.85 -19.67 4.60
CA ASN A 115 3.50 -19.98 5.98
C ASN A 115 2.33 -19.12 6.48
N PRO A 116 1.07 -19.43 6.09
CA PRO A 116 -0.08 -18.57 6.38
C PRO A 116 -0.34 -18.32 7.88
N LYS A 117 0.15 -19.24 8.75
CA LYS A 117 -0.02 -19.16 10.21
C LYS A 117 0.99 -18.23 10.87
N LEU A 118 2.22 -18.15 10.35
CA LEU A 118 3.28 -17.33 10.92
C LEU A 118 3.46 -16.00 10.20
N THR A 119 3.08 -15.91 8.92
CA THR A 119 3.13 -14.66 8.17
C THR A 119 2.20 -13.64 8.80
N ILE A 120 2.75 -12.46 9.09
CA ILE A 120 2.03 -11.23 9.41
C ILE A 120 2.54 -10.22 8.38
N LEU A 121 1.67 -9.78 7.47
CA LEU A 121 2.07 -8.93 6.35
C LEU A 121 1.12 -7.73 6.28
N ASN A 122 1.38 -6.72 7.12
CA ASN A 122 0.64 -5.46 7.06
C ASN A 122 1.55 -4.39 6.47
N PHE A 123 1.19 -3.79 5.33
CA PHE A 123 2.05 -2.80 4.70
C PHE A 123 1.31 -1.61 4.14
N LEU A 124 2.07 -0.52 4.04
CA LEU A 124 1.75 0.69 3.30
C LEU A 124 2.74 0.82 2.16
N LEU A 125 2.24 1.00 0.95
CA LEU A 125 3.02 1.16 -0.26
C LEU A 125 2.54 2.40 -1.02
N THR A 126 3.46 3.25 -1.46
CA THR A 126 3.14 4.37 -2.34
C THR A 126 4.07 4.38 -3.54
N CYS A 127 3.51 4.73 -4.69
CA CYS A 127 4.19 4.81 -5.97
C CYS A 127 3.61 5.99 -6.75
N GLY A 128 4.26 7.16 -6.64
CA GLY A 128 3.74 8.42 -7.14
C GLY A 128 2.92 9.20 -6.08
N PRO A 129 2.34 10.35 -6.47
CA PRO A 129 1.84 11.33 -5.49
C PRO A 129 0.39 11.15 -5.07
N HIS A 130 -0.40 10.32 -5.77
CA HIS A 130 -1.85 10.33 -5.65
C HIS A 130 -2.44 9.24 -4.75
N LEU A 131 -1.81 8.06 -4.73
CA LEU A 131 -2.42 6.85 -4.18
C LEU A 131 -1.55 6.22 -3.09
N LEU A 132 -2.24 5.67 -2.10
CA LEU A 132 -1.65 4.87 -1.02
C LEU A 132 -2.26 3.47 -1.05
N TRP A 133 -1.43 2.47 -1.24
CA TRP A 133 -1.80 1.06 -1.23
C TRP A 133 -1.63 0.49 0.18
N VAL A 134 -2.64 -0.21 0.66
CA VAL A 134 -2.74 -0.64 2.05
C VAL A 134 -3.14 -2.11 2.05
N TYR A 135 -2.26 -2.97 2.56
CA TYR A 135 -2.53 -4.41 2.62
C TYR A 135 -2.48 -4.91 4.06
N SER A 136 -3.38 -5.84 4.38
CA SER A 136 -3.45 -6.47 5.71
C SER A 136 -3.50 -7.99 5.59
N TRP A 137 -2.49 -8.65 6.16
CA TRP A 137 -2.56 -10.05 6.58
C TRP A 137 -2.23 -10.10 8.07
N PRO A 138 -3.25 -9.92 8.93
CA PRO A 138 -3.02 -9.67 10.34
C PRO A 138 -2.74 -10.99 11.08
N GLY A 139 -2.14 -10.89 12.26
CA GLY A 139 -1.85 -12.08 13.05
C GLY A 139 -1.19 -11.79 14.39
N ALA A 140 -0.94 -12.86 15.13
CA ALA A 140 -0.22 -12.83 16.39
C ALA A 140 0.93 -13.83 16.33
N ARG A 141 2.10 -13.42 16.84
CA ARG A 141 3.26 -14.32 16.92
C ARG A 141 2.96 -15.48 17.89
N PRO A 142 3.54 -16.67 17.69
CA PRO A 142 3.40 -17.78 18.63
C PRO A 142 3.72 -17.34 20.07
N GLY A 143 2.79 -17.59 20.99
CA GLY A 143 2.92 -17.22 22.40
C GLY A 143 2.68 -15.75 22.73
N SER A 144 2.46 -14.88 21.74
CA SER A 144 2.11 -13.47 21.96
C SER A 144 0.60 -13.29 22.15
N LYS A 145 0.20 -12.42 23.08
CA LYS A 145 -1.18 -11.93 23.22
C LYS A 145 -1.45 -10.71 22.34
N VAL A 146 -0.43 -10.20 21.63
CA VAL A 146 -0.53 -8.98 20.82
C VAL A 146 -0.98 -9.35 19.41
N TRP A 147 -2.16 -8.86 19.06
CA TRP A 147 -2.67 -8.87 17.69
C TRP A 147 -2.04 -7.74 16.87
N ASN A 148 -1.57 -8.07 15.67
CA ASN A 148 -0.98 -7.14 14.71
C ASN A 148 -1.96 -6.98 13.55
N GLY A 149 -2.91 -6.06 13.73
CA GLY A 149 -3.84 -5.63 12.70
C GLY A 149 -3.40 -4.35 12.01
N LEU A 150 -4.22 -3.90 11.07
CA LEU A 150 -4.13 -2.59 10.47
C LEU A 150 -5.53 -1.99 10.45
N HIS A 151 -5.66 -0.75 10.89
CA HIS A 151 -6.93 -0.05 11.05
C HIS A 151 -6.87 1.28 10.34
N TYR A 152 -8.00 1.75 9.83
CA TYR A 152 -8.13 3.09 9.30
C TYR A 152 -9.37 3.81 9.83
N THR A 153 -9.28 5.14 9.86
CA THR A 153 -10.41 6.06 10.06
C THR A 153 -10.33 7.13 8.97
N ILE A 154 -11.47 7.74 8.66
CA ILE A 154 -11.59 8.83 7.70
C ILE A 154 -12.10 10.06 8.46
N ARG A 155 -11.29 11.11 8.45
CA ARG A 155 -11.61 12.41 9.05
C ARG A 155 -11.90 13.43 7.96
N ASN A 156 -12.84 14.32 8.24
CA ASN A 156 -13.29 15.46 7.45
C ASN A 156 -13.38 16.70 8.36
N ASN A 157 -13.89 17.82 7.85
CA ASN A 157 -13.99 19.06 8.64
C ASN A 157 -14.96 18.98 9.83
N ASP A 158 -15.93 18.06 9.79
CA ASP A 158 -16.95 17.88 10.83
C ASP A 158 -16.56 16.87 11.90
N THR A 159 -15.54 16.05 11.66
CA THR A 159 -14.99 15.17 12.69
C THR A 159 -14.21 16.04 13.66
N GLN A 160 -14.72 16.15 14.89
CA GLN A 160 -13.97 16.80 15.96
C GLN A 160 -12.62 16.09 16.07
N LEU A 161 -11.56 16.80 15.68
CA LEU A 161 -10.19 16.35 15.88
C LEU A 161 -9.94 16.34 17.39
N SER A 162 -10.18 15.22 18.07
CA SER A 162 -9.58 15.01 19.37
C SER A 162 -8.07 14.99 19.17
N SER A 163 -7.40 16.01 19.70
CA SER A 163 -5.94 16.08 19.73
C SER A 163 -5.32 15.07 20.69
N ASN A 164 -6.17 14.34 21.43
CA ASN A 164 -5.75 13.37 22.43
C ASN A 164 -5.59 12.01 21.74
N SER A 165 -4.37 11.71 21.32
CA SER A 165 -4.00 10.32 21.08
C SER A 165 -4.09 9.56 22.41
N ASP A 166 -4.74 8.39 22.40
CA ASP A 166 -4.74 7.46 23.53
C ASP A 166 -3.38 6.73 23.67
N ASP A 167 -2.40 7.02 22.80
CA ASP A 167 -1.02 6.55 22.95
C ASP A 167 -0.31 7.36 24.06
N PRO A 168 0.19 6.71 25.12
CA PRO A 168 0.79 7.40 26.25
C PRO A 168 2.15 8.06 25.93
N ASN A 169 2.77 7.75 24.78
CA ASN A 169 4.13 8.17 24.46
C ASN A 169 4.20 9.14 23.28
N TYR A 170 3.26 9.10 22.33
CA TYR A 170 3.32 9.90 21.11
C TYR A 170 1.99 10.60 20.82
N GLN A 171 2.05 11.86 20.40
CA GLN A 171 0.89 12.62 19.94
C GLN A 171 1.10 13.03 18.48
N VAL A 172 0.14 12.68 17.62
CA VAL A 172 0.10 13.13 16.23
C VAL A 172 -1.08 14.09 16.09
N ALA A 173 -0.79 15.39 16.14
CA ALA A 173 -1.79 16.42 15.90
C ALA A 173 -2.01 16.58 14.39
N ILE A 174 -3.24 16.41 13.93
CA ILE A 174 -3.68 16.79 12.59
C ILE A 174 -4.44 18.10 12.76
N ASN A 175 -3.97 19.18 12.12
CA ASN A 175 -4.65 20.47 12.17
C ASN A 175 -5.97 20.40 11.38
N LYS A 176 -6.93 21.27 11.72
CA LYS A 176 -8.18 21.43 10.94
C LYS A 176 -7.86 21.56 9.44
N LEU A 177 -8.57 20.80 8.62
CA LEU A 177 -8.41 20.73 7.17
C LEU A 177 -9.03 21.95 6.50
N GLY A 178 -8.44 23.12 6.72
CA GLY A 178 -8.87 24.33 6.02
C GLY A 178 -8.02 25.53 6.38
N GLN A 179 -7.42 26.16 5.37
CA GLN A 179 -7.13 27.59 5.48
C GLN A 179 -8.47 28.31 5.60
N ARG A 180 -8.57 29.25 6.55
CA ARG A 180 -9.71 30.18 6.62
C ARG A 180 -9.91 30.81 5.23
N PRO A 181 -11.13 30.85 4.67
CA PRO A 181 -11.38 31.51 3.40
C PRO A 181 -10.81 32.94 3.43
N GLN A 182 -10.04 33.33 2.41
CA GLN A 182 -9.48 34.68 2.35
C GLN A 182 -10.59 35.72 2.03
N SER A 183 -11.74 35.25 1.54
CA SER A 183 -12.93 36.05 1.25
C SER A 183 -14.20 35.40 1.81
N PRO A 184 -15.18 36.16 2.33
CA PRO A 184 -16.52 35.67 2.68
C PRO A 184 -17.31 35.04 1.52
N SER A 185 -16.85 35.23 0.27
CA SER A 185 -17.45 34.66 -0.94
C SER A 185 -16.90 33.29 -1.33
N GLU A 186 -15.79 32.87 -0.72
CA GLU A 186 -15.26 31.51 -0.85
C GLU A 186 -15.88 30.68 0.27
N GLY A 187 -16.81 29.79 -0.07
CA GLY A 187 -17.31 28.81 0.88
C GLY A 187 -16.17 27.96 1.44
N TRP A 188 -16.38 27.34 2.61
CA TRP A 188 -15.49 26.26 3.03
C TRP A 188 -15.51 25.19 1.95
N ASN A 189 -14.33 24.75 1.50
CA ASN A 189 -14.26 23.59 0.61
C ASN A 189 -14.43 22.36 1.51
N ASP A 190 -15.67 21.90 1.65
CA ASP A 190 -16.07 20.81 2.57
C ASP A 190 -15.56 19.42 2.11
N ASP A 191 -14.82 19.35 1.01
CA ASP A 191 -14.36 18.10 0.39
C ASP A 191 -13.00 17.58 0.90
N HIS A 192 -12.39 18.22 1.89
CA HIS A 192 -11.09 17.75 2.40
C HIS A 192 -11.23 16.58 3.37
N GLN A 193 -10.84 15.39 2.89
CA GLN A 193 -10.81 14.17 3.67
C GLN A 193 -9.37 13.72 3.93
N VAL A 194 -9.12 13.22 5.14
CA VAL A 194 -7.86 12.62 5.55
C VAL A 194 -8.12 11.22 6.06
N CYS A 195 -7.46 10.24 5.45
CA CYS A 195 -7.37 8.92 6.03
C CYS A 195 -6.19 8.86 7.01
N VAL A 196 -6.45 8.32 8.19
CA VAL A 196 -5.42 7.93 9.14
C VAL A 196 -5.39 6.40 9.20
N ILE A 197 -4.20 5.83 9.06
CA ILE A 197 -3.98 4.38 9.13
C ILE A 197 -3.00 4.09 10.25
N ALA A 198 -3.34 3.13 11.10
CA ALA A 198 -2.52 2.76 12.25
C ALA A 198 -2.64 1.27 12.55
N THR A 199 -1.65 0.71 13.24
CA THR A 199 -1.63 -0.70 13.61
C THR A 199 -2.65 -1.04 14.71
N LYS A 200 -3.13 0.00 15.42
CA LYS A 200 -4.21 -0.06 16.41
C LYS A 200 -4.98 1.27 16.37
N PRO A 201 -6.26 1.28 16.78
CA PRO A 201 -6.99 2.52 17.00
C PRO A 201 -6.19 3.48 17.91
N LEU A 202 -6.06 4.73 17.49
CA LEU A 202 -5.29 5.75 18.22
C LEU A 202 -6.15 6.63 19.13
N THR A 203 -7.47 6.48 19.02
CA THR A 203 -8.50 7.30 19.65
C THR A 203 -9.71 6.40 19.93
N SER A 204 -10.46 6.74 20.97
CA SER A 204 -11.65 6.00 21.42
C SER A 204 -12.97 6.70 21.09
N ASP A 205 -12.91 7.92 20.55
CA ASP A 205 -14.06 8.77 20.24
C ASP A 205 -14.45 8.77 18.75
N GLU A 206 -13.79 7.97 17.93
CA GLU A 206 -14.13 7.77 16.52
C GLU A 206 -14.14 6.29 16.12
N GLU A 207 -14.80 5.99 15.00
CA GLU A 207 -14.84 4.64 14.45
C GLU A 207 -13.53 4.31 13.74
N TRP A 208 -12.91 3.20 14.14
CA TRP A 208 -11.77 2.61 13.45
C TRP A 208 -12.17 1.31 12.80
N ILE A 209 -11.93 1.20 11.50
CA ILE A 209 -12.23 0.02 10.70
C ILE A 209 -10.96 -0.81 10.60
N GLU A 210 -10.97 -2.03 11.14
CA GLU A 210 -9.89 -2.99 10.93
C GLU A 210 -9.98 -3.59 9.52
N LEU A 211 -8.85 -3.64 8.80
CA LEU A 211 -8.77 -4.30 7.51
C LEU A 211 -8.87 -5.82 7.67
N ASN A 212 -9.64 -6.44 6.79
CA ASN A 212 -9.81 -7.88 6.73
C ASN A 212 -8.51 -8.58 6.31
N ARG A 213 -8.38 -9.86 6.71
CA ARG A 213 -7.27 -10.71 6.27
C ARG A 213 -7.26 -10.86 4.74
N GLY A 214 -6.15 -10.51 4.12
CA GLY A 214 -5.95 -10.55 2.67
C GLY A 214 -6.51 -9.35 1.92
N GLU A 215 -6.99 -8.33 2.62
CA GLU A 215 -7.55 -7.13 2.00
C GLU A 215 -6.46 -6.20 1.48
N LEU A 216 -6.60 -5.76 0.22
CA LEU A 216 -5.82 -4.70 -0.39
C LEU A 216 -6.76 -3.52 -0.68
N LEU A 217 -6.49 -2.38 -0.06
CA LEU A 217 -7.18 -1.11 -0.31
C LEU A 217 -6.26 -0.17 -1.09
N VAL A 218 -6.86 0.66 -1.95
CA VAL A 218 -6.16 1.78 -2.59
C VAL A 218 -6.82 3.07 -2.11
N MET A 219 -6.14 3.83 -1.29
CA MET A 219 -6.63 5.11 -0.79
C MET A 219 -6.40 6.19 -1.84
N ASP A 220 -7.49 6.88 -2.21
CA ASP A 220 -7.50 8.01 -3.13
C ASP A 220 -8.21 9.19 -2.46
N ALA A 221 -7.49 10.30 -2.28
CA ALA A 221 -8.02 11.50 -1.62
C ALA A 221 -8.69 11.23 -0.25
N GLY A 222 -8.13 10.28 0.52
CA GLY A 222 -8.64 9.92 1.84
C GLY A 222 -9.74 8.84 1.84
N LEU A 223 -10.22 8.40 0.67
CA LEU A 223 -11.26 7.37 0.55
C LEU A 223 -10.70 6.03 0.05
N PRO A 224 -11.17 4.90 0.59
CA PRO A 224 -10.81 3.59 0.06
C PRO A 224 -11.47 3.35 -1.30
N ARG A 225 -10.66 2.99 -2.29
CA ARG A 225 -11.07 2.45 -3.59
C ARG A 225 -10.77 0.96 -3.59
N VAL A 226 -11.80 0.15 -3.78
CA VAL A 226 -11.71 -1.32 -3.64
C VAL A 226 -12.22 -2.08 -4.85
N SER A 227 -12.98 -1.42 -5.73
CA SER A 227 -13.49 -2.05 -6.94
C SER A 227 -12.59 -1.76 -8.14
N ILE A 228 -12.54 -2.69 -9.09
CA ILE A 228 -11.88 -2.50 -10.39
C ILE A 228 -12.41 -1.24 -11.11
N GLY A 229 -13.72 -0.97 -11.00
CA GLY A 229 -14.33 0.23 -11.58
C GLY A 229 -13.81 1.52 -10.97
N ASP A 230 -13.62 1.56 -9.65
CA ASP A 230 -13.04 2.73 -8.97
C ASP A 230 -11.59 2.98 -9.38
N LEU A 231 -10.81 1.92 -9.53
CA LEU A 231 -9.42 1.99 -9.97
C LEU A 231 -9.33 2.50 -11.42
N PHE A 232 -10.20 2.06 -12.31
CA PHE A 232 -10.29 2.64 -13.66
C PHE A 232 -10.72 4.11 -13.64
N ARG A 233 -11.63 4.53 -12.76
CA ARG A 233 -11.98 5.96 -12.61
C ARG A 233 -10.77 6.78 -12.15
N ALA A 234 -9.98 6.28 -11.20
CA ALA A 234 -8.76 6.94 -10.75
C ALA A 234 -7.72 7.04 -11.87
N GLU A 235 -7.54 5.97 -12.64
CA GLU A 235 -6.66 5.93 -13.81
C GLU A 235 -7.07 6.98 -14.86
N LEU A 236 -8.36 7.01 -15.24
CA LEU A 236 -8.91 7.99 -16.19
C LEU A 236 -8.82 9.43 -15.69
N ALA A 237 -8.80 9.64 -14.37
CA ALA A 237 -8.55 10.94 -13.76
C ALA A 237 -7.06 11.33 -13.70
N GLY A 238 -6.17 10.55 -14.35
CA GLY A 238 -4.72 10.82 -14.40
C GLY A 238 -3.97 10.46 -13.12
N LYS A 239 -4.57 9.66 -12.23
CA LYS A 239 -3.95 9.26 -10.95
C LYS A 239 -3.18 7.93 -11.02
N GLY A 240 -3.10 7.34 -12.22
CA GLY A 240 -2.32 6.14 -12.49
C GLY A 240 -0.81 6.35 -12.35
N LEU A 241 -0.06 5.29 -12.59
CA LEU A 241 1.40 5.38 -12.60
C LEU A 241 1.88 6.28 -13.74
N SER A 242 2.68 7.28 -13.41
CA SER A 242 3.34 8.16 -14.38
C SER A 242 4.84 8.20 -14.13
N GLY A 243 5.61 7.72 -15.10
CA GLY A 243 7.06 7.64 -15.05
C GLY A 243 7.66 7.76 -16.44
N SER A 244 8.95 8.09 -16.53
CA SER A 244 9.62 8.35 -17.82
C SER A 244 10.20 7.09 -18.49
N ALA A 245 10.24 5.97 -17.78
CA ALA A 245 10.98 4.78 -18.24
C ALA A 245 10.16 3.81 -19.10
N LEU A 246 8.84 3.76 -18.92
CA LEU A 246 7.94 2.84 -19.63
C LEU A 246 6.85 3.62 -20.38
N GLN A 247 6.25 2.99 -21.39
CA GLN A 247 5.09 3.56 -22.06
C GLN A 247 3.87 3.55 -21.11
N PRO A 248 2.89 4.47 -21.30
CA PRO A 248 1.64 4.44 -20.56
C PRO A 248 0.89 3.11 -20.70
N PRO A 249 -0.06 2.79 -19.79
CA PRO A 249 -0.85 1.57 -19.88
C PRO A 249 -1.73 1.51 -21.13
N ARG A 250 -2.02 0.30 -21.61
CA ARG A 250 -2.97 0.06 -22.70
C ARG A 250 -4.40 0.03 -22.16
N LEU A 251 -4.88 1.20 -21.76
CA LEU A 251 -6.09 1.31 -20.94
C LEU A 251 -7.33 0.67 -21.59
N GLU A 252 -7.54 0.85 -22.90
CA GLU A 252 -8.66 0.22 -23.60
C GLU A 252 -8.59 -1.32 -23.60
N GLU A 253 -7.38 -1.88 -23.73
CA GLU A 253 -7.18 -3.33 -23.68
C GLU A 253 -7.48 -3.86 -22.28
N ASP A 254 -6.97 -3.16 -21.26
CA ASP A 254 -7.21 -3.52 -19.86
C ASP A 254 -8.70 -3.43 -19.51
N MET A 255 -9.40 -2.36 -19.90
CA MET A 255 -10.84 -2.21 -19.65
C MET A 255 -11.67 -3.35 -20.27
N ARG A 256 -11.33 -3.76 -21.51
CA ARG A 256 -12.00 -4.90 -22.17
C ARG A 256 -11.82 -6.21 -21.42
N ARG A 257 -10.65 -6.45 -20.79
CA ARG A 257 -10.41 -7.65 -19.97
C ARG A 257 -11.40 -7.77 -18.82
N TYR A 258 -11.85 -6.63 -18.28
CA TYR A 258 -12.83 -6.55 -17.20
C TYR A 258 -14.25 -6.24 -17.68
N GLN A 259 -14.52 -6.35 -18.98
CA GLN A 259 -15.84 -6.08 -19.58
C GLN A 259 -16.34 -4.64 -19.35
N PHE A 260 -15.43 -3.69 -19.17
CA PHE A 260 -15.74 -2.26 -19.17
C PHE A 260 -15.58 -1.69 -20.59
N GLU A 261 -16.58 -0.94 -21.03
CA GLU A 261 -16.51 -0.17 -22.28
C GLU A 261 -16.03 1.26 -22.01
N PRO A 262 -15.27 1.91 -22.92
CA PRO A 262 -14.82 3.29 -22.75
C PRO A 262 -15.96 4.29 -22.46
N THR A 263 -17.14 4.05 -23.02
CA THR A 263 -18.34 4.89 -22.80
C THR A 263 -18.94 4.75 -21.40
N PHE A 264 -18.59 3.68 -20.66
CA PHE A 264 -19.10 3.39 -19.31
C PHE A 264 -18.77 4.50 -18.31
N PHE A 265 -17.64 5.18 -18.49
CA PHE A 265 -17.19 6.26 -17.60
C PHE A 265 -17.45 7.67 -18.16
N ALA A 266 -17.88 7.79 -19.42
CA ALA A 266 -18.12 9.07 -20.09
C ALA A 266 -19.39 9.81 -19.63
N GLY A 267 -20.26 9.16 -18.83
CA GLY A 267 -21.53 9.71 -18.35
C GLY A 267 -21.52 10.27 -16.92
N GLY A 268 -20.40 10.21 -16.20
CA GLY A 268 -20.27 10.76 -14.86
C GLY A 268 -19.28 11.92 -14.87
N GLY A 269 -19.79 13.15 -14.72
CA GLY A 269 -18.96 14.35 -14.61
C GLY A 269 -17.92 14.21 -13.51
N ILE A 270 -16.71 14.67 -13.84
CA ILE A 270 -15.58 14.88 -12.92
C ILE A 270 -15.96 15.93 -11.88
#